data_AF-F7QWG2-F1
#
_entry.id   AF-F7QWG2-F1
#
_cell.length_a   1.000
_cell.length_b   1.000
_cell.length_c   1.000
_cell.angle_alpha   90.00
_cell.angle_beta   90.00
_cell.angle_gamma   90.00
#
_symmetry.space_group_name_H-M   'P 1'
#
loop_
_entity.id
_entity.type
_entity.pdbx_description
1 polymer ?
#
loop_
_entity_poly.entity_id
_entity_poly.type
_entity_poly.pdbx_seq_one_letter_code
_entity_poly.pdbx_strand_id
1 'polypeptide(L)' 'MNVSDIINGVSKGEINPGYGHPIEYWAKYKMQAVEFFAETTSAMINNPESLLQIKKMFPNAYKEYLRVVEDIANG' A
#
# COMPACT_ATOMS: atom_id res chain seq x y z
N MET A 1 10.40 -3.06 0.49
CA MET A 1 9.05 -3.47 0.06
C MET A 1 8.06 -2.52 0.71
N ASN A 2 6.93 -2.92 1.29
CA ASN A 2 5.98 -2.10 2.06
C ASN A 2 5.79 -0.67 1.52
N VAL A 3 6.13 0.38 2.29
CA VAL A 3 5.91 1.77 1.85
C VAL A 3 6.61 2.11 0.51
N SER A 4 7.70 1.41 0.17
CA SER A 4 8.39 1.58 -1.12
C SER A 4 7.51 1.22 -2.31
N ASP A 5 6.78 0.11 -2.24
CA ASP A 5 5.91 -0.36 -3.33
C ASP A 5 4.67 0.52 -3.44
N ILE A 6 4.17 1.03 -2.31
CA ILE A 6 3.08 2.00 -2.31
C ILE A 6 3.51 3.30 -3.00
N ILE A 7 4.71 3.82 -2.70
CA ILE A 7 5.27 5.00 -3.38
C ILE A 7 5.48 4.71 -4.87
N ASN A 8 5.98 3.51 -5.21
CA ASN A 8 6.15 3.09 -6.59
C ASN A 8 4.81 3.03 -7.34
N GLY A 9 3.77 2.51 -6.71
CA GLY A 9 2.43 2.44 -7.30
C GLY A 9 1.76 3.80 -7.49
N VAL A 10 1.83 4.68 -6.49
CA VAL A 10 1.24 6.03 -6.56
C VAL A 10 1.95 6.89 -7.61
N SER A 11 3.26 6.70 -7.78
CA SER A 11 4.05 7.36 -8.83
C SER A 11 3.99 6.67 -10.18
N LYS A 12 3.17 5.61 -10.35
CA LYS A 12 3.08 4.81 -11.59
C LYS A 12 4.44 4.29 -12.07
N GLY A 13 5.32 3.96 -11.14
CA GLY A 13 6.66 3.44 -11.41
C GLY A 13 7.74 4.51 -11.58
N GLU A 14 7.41 5.80 -11.57
CA GLU A 14 8.39 6.88 -11.75
C GLU A 14 9.35 7.01 -10.55
N ILE A 15 8.87 6.74 -9.33
CA ILE A 15 9.68 6.76 -8.11
C ILE A 15 9.87 5.34 -7.62
N ASN A 16 11.12 4.88 -7.51
CA ASN A 16 11.47 3.58 -6.94
C ASN A 16 12.44 3.76 -5.76
N PRO A 17 11.94 3.74 -4.51
CA PRO A 17 12.78 3.88 -3.31
C PRO A 17 13.63 2.64 -2.96
N GLY A 18 13.68 1.64 -3.84
CA GLY A 18 14.53 0.44 -3.70
C GLY A 18 13.78 -0.85 -4.05
N TYR A 19 12.49 -0.91 -3.73
CA TYR A 19 11.58 -1.99 -4.11
C TYR A 19 10.36 -1.42 -4.84
N GLY A 20 9.94 -2.11 -5.90
CA GLY A 20 8.86 -1.67 -6.77
C GLY A 20 8.57 -2.69 -7.87
N HIS A 21 7.59 -2.37 -8.70
CA HIS A 21 7.22 -3.14 -9.89
C HIS A 21 7.52 -2.35 -11.17
N PRO A 22 7.64 -3.04 -12.33
CA PRO A 22 7.75 -2.38 -13.63
C PRO A 22 6.56 -1.45 -13.92
N ILE A 23 6.75 -0.42 -14.73
CA ILE A 23 5.71 0.58 -15.05
C ILE A 23 4.44 -0.08 -15.60
N GLU A 24 4.59 -1.13 -16.40
CA GLU A 24 3.50 -1.88 -17.02
C GLU A 24 2.63 -2.60 -15.99
N TYR A 25 3.18 -2.91 -14.81
CA TYR A 25 2.42 -3.47 -13.70
C TYR A 25 1.33 -2.51 -13.22
N TRP A 26 1.67 -1.22 -13.15
CA TRP A 26 0.78 -0.16 -12.65
C TRP A 26 -0.31 0.24 -13.66
N ALA A 27 -0.19 -0.18 -14.92
CA ALA A 27 -1.22 0.01 -15.93
C ALA A 27 -2.40 -0.96 -15.79
N LYS A 28 -2.24 -2.04 -15.02
CA LYS A 28 -3.30 -3.01 -14.76
C LYS A 28 -4.39 -2.41 -13.85
N TYR A 29 -5.64 -2.77 -14.12
CA TYR A 29 -6.80 -2.23 -13.40
C TYR A 29 -6.67 -2.44 -11.88
N LYS A 30 -6.80 -1.34 -11.13
CA LYS A 30 -6.81 -1.28 -9.66
C LYS A 30 -5.56 -1.77 -8.92
N MET A 31 -4.43 -1.98 -9.61
CA MET A 31 -3.24 -2.53 -8.93
C MET A 31 -2.71 -1.67 -7.78
N GLN A 32 -2.85 -0.35 -7.84
CA GLN A 32 -2.47 0.54 -6.75
C GLN A 32 -3.27 0.25 -5.47
N ALA A 33 -4.57 -0.04 -5.60
CA ALA A 33 -5.42 -0.36 -4.45
C ALA A 33 -5.13 -1.77 -3.92
N VAL A 34 -4.86 -2.73 -4.82
CA VAL A 34 -4.47 -4.11 -4.46
C VAL A 34 -3.18 -4.09 -3.65
N GLU A 35 -2.14 -3.42 -4.15
CA GLU A 35 -0.84 -3.32 -3.48
C GLU A 35 -0.95 -2.52 -2.18
N PHE A 36 -1.72 -1.43 -2.17
CA PHE A 36 -1.93 -0.68 -0.93
C PHE A 36 -2.52 -1.57 0.17
N PHE A 37 -3.52 -2.40 -0.16
CA PHE A 37 -4.09 -3.34 0.79
C PHE A 37 -3.07 -4.39 1.23
N ALA A 38 -2.41 -5.06 0.28
CA ALA A 38 -1.46 -6.14 0.57
C ALA A 38 -0.27 -5.66 1.42
N GLU A 39 0.39 -4.58 1.02
CA GLU A 39 1.57 -4.04 1.71
C GLU A 39 1.21 -3.40 3.05
N THR A 40 0.02 -2.79 3.19
CA THR A 40 -0.45 -2.32 4.50
C THR A 40 -0.75 -3.48 5.44
N THR A 41 -1.36 -4.56 4.96
CA THR A 41 -1.57 -5.79 5.76
C THR A 41 -0.24 -6.43 6.16
N SER A 42 0.70 -6.57 5.23
CA SER A 42 2.05 -7.07 5.52
C SER A 42 2.74 -6.22 6.60
N ALA A 43 2.72 -4.90 6.45
CA ALA A 43 3.32 -3.98 7.43
C ALA A 43 2.64 -4.04 8.81
N MET A 44 1.32 -4.23 8.86
CA MET A 44 0.57 -4.44 10.11
C MET A 44 1.03 -5.70 10.87
N ILE A 45 1.43 -6.75 10.15
CA ILE A 45 1.83 -8.04 10.75
C ILE A 45 3.31 -8.03 11.17
N ASN A 46 4.21 -7.48 10.35
CA ASN A 46 5.65 -7.73 10.49
C ASN A 46 6.57 -6.50 10.38
N ASN A 47 6.05 -5.30 10.06
CA ASN A 47 6.91 -4.15 9.81
C ASN A 47 6.34 -2.83 10.38
N PRO A 48 6.49 -2.60 11.70
CA PRO A 48 5.93 -1.43 12.38
C PRO A 48 6.54 -0.10 11.91
N GLU A 49 7.80 -0.10 11.47
CA GLU A 49 8.44 1.10 10.92
C GLU A 49 7.79 1.53 9.62
N SER A 50 7.60 0.60 8.68
CA SER A 50 6.91 0.90 7.43
C SER A 50 5.45 1.27 7.66
N LEU A 51 4.77 0.63 8.62
CA LEU A 51 3.41 1.00 8.99
C LEU A 51 3.33 2.45 9.47
N LEU A 52 4.31 2.92 10.26
CA LEU A 52 4.38 4.31 10.70
C LEU A 52 4.51 5.26 9.51
N GLN A 53 5.31 4.92 8.50
CA GLN A 53 5.44 5.73 7.28
C GLN A 53 4.15 5.76 6.47
N ILE A 54 3.48 4.62 6.31
CA ILE A 54 2.19 4.53 5.61
C ILE A 54 1.15 5.43 6.30
N LYS A 55 1.04 5.38 7.64
CA LYS A 55 0.13 6.23 8.42
C LYS A 55 0.43 7.73 8.25
N LYS A 56 1.71 8.10 8.15
CA LYS A 56 2.14 9.49 7.99
C LYS A 56 1.88 10.02 6.58
N MET A 57 2.22 9.24 5.56
CA MET A 57 2.17 9.67 4.16
C MET A 57 0.77 9.51 3.55
N PHE A 58 0.03 8.47 3.93
CA PHE A 58 -1.25 8.10 3.34
C PHE A 58 -2.36 7.95 4.39
N PRO A 59 -2.59 8.96 5.26
CA PRO A 59 -3.49 8.83 6.40
C PRO A 59 -4.94 8.51 6.01
N ASN A 60 -5.42 9.05 4.88
CA ASN A 60 -6.79 8.80 4.42
C ASN A 60 -6.95 7.39 3.84
N ALA A 61 -5.99 6.93 3.03
CA ALA A 61 -6.01 5.58 2.49
C ALA A 61 -5.88 4.53 3.61
N TYR A 62 -5.09 4.82 4.65
CA TYR A 62 -5.01 3.95 5.83
C TYR A 62 -6.33 3.86 6.60
N LYS A 63 -7.09 4.96 6.70
CA LYS A 63 -8.44 4.94 7.30
C LYS A 63 -9.40 4.07 6.48
N GLU A 64 -9.40 4.21 5.15
CA GLU A 64 -10.22 3.36 4.29
C GLU A 64 -9.80 1.89 4.37
N TYR A 65 -8.50 1.61 4.46
CA TYR A 65 -8.02 0.25 4.72
C TYR A 65 -8.61 -0.33 6.01
N LEU A 66 -8.60 0.42 7.12
CA LEU A 66 -9.20 -0.03 8.37
C LEU A 66 -10.69 -0.30 8.23
N ARG A 67 -11.41 0.58 7.53
CA ARG A 67 -12.84 0.40 7.25
C ARG A 67 -13.10 -0.89 6.47
N VAL A 68 -12.31 -1.16 5.42
CA VAL A 68 -12.43 -2.41 4.63
C VAL A 68 -12.11 -3.64 5.48
N VAL A 69 -11.09 -3.59 6.32
CA VAL A 69 -10.76 -4.71 7.23
C VAL A 69 -11.88 -4.96 8.24
N GLU A 70 -12.48 -3.89 8.77
CA GLU A 70 -13.63 -3.97 9.68
C GLU A 70 -14.87 -4.55 8.99
N ASP A 71 -15.18 -4.09 7.78
CA ASP A 71 -16.27 -4.64 6.96
C ASP A 71 -16.05 -6.16 6.74
N ILE A 72 -14.83 -6.57 6.35
CA ILE A 72 -14.49 -8.00 6.15
C ILE A 72 -14.64 -8.81 7.45
N ALA A 73 -14.26 -8.23 8.59
CA ALA A 73 -14.35 -8.91 9.87
C ALA A 73 -15.80 -9.09 10.36
N ASN A 74 -16.72 -8.22 9.91
CA ASN A 74 -18.12 -8.19 10.36
C ASN A 74 -19.11 -8.87 9.40
N GLY A 75 -18.72 -9.18 8.15
CA GLY A 75 -19.53 -9.92 7.17
C GLY A 75 -20.60 -9.07 6.49
#